data_AF-A0A8S9H3S5-F1
#
_entry.id   AF-A0A8S9H3S5-F1
#
_cell.length_a   1.000
_cell.length_b   1.000
_cell.length_c   1.000
_cell.angle_alpha   90.00
_cell.angle_beta   90.00
_cell.angle_gamma   90.00
#
_symmetry.space_group_name_H-M   'P 1'
#
loop_
_entity.id
_entity.type
_entity.pdbx_description
1 polymer ?
#
loop_
_entity_poly.entity_id
_entity_poly.type
_entity_poly.pdbx_seq_one_letter_code
_entity_poly.pdbx_strand_id
1 'polypeptide(L)'
;MLRRYVDAVSEFNKILLYIYKTKQYHQKSPQYEQLLKKNEQMYALLAVCLSLCPQTKLVDESVNSQLREKYGEKMMRMQRCDDEAFGIYDELFSYACPKFITPSAPSFEEPLVNYNQDAYRLQLKMFLYEVKQQQLLSGVRTFLKVYSSISLAKLANYMEVDEPTLRTILLTYKHKTHSVGSDGKVISNADIDFYINNDMIYVVESKPAKRYGDFFLRQIAKLEGVMNDMDRIKLE
;
A
#
# COMPACT_ATOMS: atom_id res chain seq x y z
N MET A 1 6.46 1.22 -8.85
CA MET A 1 7.64 0.88 -9.67
C MET A 1 8.97 1.15 -8.97
N LEU A 2 9.21 2.33 -8.40
CA LEU A 2 10.45 2.62 -7.64
C LEU A 2 10.49 2.02 -6.22
N ARG A 3 9.56 1.11 -5.88
CA ARG A 3 9.42 0.46 -4.55
C ARG A 3 9.27 1.37 -3.33
N ARG A 4 9.12 2.69 -3.55
CA ARG A 4 8.84 3.69 -2.52
C ARG A 4 7.34 3.77 -2.19
N TYR A 5 6.77 2.66 -1.73
CA TYR A 5 5.34 2.56 -1.44
C TYR A 5 4.90 3.51 -0.31
N VAL A 6 5.77 3.76 0.66
CA VAL A 6 5.53 4.65 1.81
C VAL A 6 5.30 6.09 1.39
N ASP A 7 6.17 6.58 0.52
CA ASP A 7 6.08 7.93 -0.01
C ASP A 7 4.84 8.05 -0.90
N ALA A 8 4.57 7.03 -1.71
CA ALA A 8 3.36 6.98 -2.53
C ALA A 8 2.09 7.03 -1.67
N VAL A 9 2.01 6.25 -0.59
CA VAL A 9 0.87 6.27 0.36
C VAL A 9 0.72 7.65 0.98
N SER A 10 1.82 8.28 1.38
CA SER A 10 1.79 9.62 2.00
C SER A 10 1.31 10.69 1.02
N GLU A 11 1.78 10.67 -0.23
CA GLU A 11 1.36 11.62 -1.27
C GLU A 11 -0.09 11.38 -1.71
N PHE A 12 -0.50 10.12 -1.89
CA PHE A 12 -1.91 9.81 -2.18
C PHE A 12 -2.83 10.28 -1.04
N ASN A 13 -2.43 10.09 0.21
CA ASN A 13 -3.22 10.57 1.35
C ASN A 13 -3.40 12.09 1.32
N LYS A 14 -2.33 12.86 1.06
CA LYS A 14 -2.40 14.33 0.92
C LYS A 14 -3.35 14.76 -0.19
N ILE A 15 -3.23 14.15 -1.37
CA ILE A 15 -4.04 14.52 -2.54
C ILE A 15 -5.51 14.12 -2.32
N LEU A 16 -5.78 12.92 -1.81
CA LEU A 16 -7.14 12.45 -1.55
C LEU A 16 -7.83 13.29 -0.47
N LEU A 17 -7.11 13.70 0.58
CA LEU A 17 -7.61 14.64 1.58
C LEU A 17 -7.94 16.00 0.98
N TYR A 18 -7.07 16.51 0.10
CA TYR A 18 -7.34 17.77 -0.59
C TYR A 18 -8.59 17.66 -1.46
N ILE A 19 -8.73 16.59 -2.25
CA ILE A 19 -9.93 16.40 -3.08
C ILE A 19 -11.17 16.25 -2.21
N TYR A 20 -11.10 15.51 -1.09
CA TYR A 20 -12.22 15.36 -0.16
C TYR A 20 -12.73 16.71 0.34
N LYS A 21 -11.83 17.63 0.70
CA LYS A 21 -12.18 18.98 1.17
C LYS A 21 -12.68 19.90 0.05
N THR A 22 -12.07 19.82 -1.14
CA THR A 22 -12.33 20.78 -2.22
C THR A 22 -13.43 20.33 -3.20
N LYS A 23 -13.91 19.09 -3.09
CA LYS A 23 -14.89 18.48 -4.03
C LYS A 23 -16.15 19.33 -4.25
N GLN A 24 -16.66 20.02 -3.22
CA GLN A 24 -17.86 20.86 -3.35
C GLN A 24 -17.62 22.13 -4.19
N TYR A 25 -16.42 22.71 -4.14
CA TYR A 25 -16.11 23.95 -4.86
C TYR A 25 -15.86 23.75 -6.35
N HIS A 26 -15.50 22.53 -6.76
CA HIS A 26 -15.18 22.22 -8.15
C HIS A 26 -16.35 21.68 -8.99
N GLN A 27 -17.55 21.52 -8.41
CA GLN A 27 -18.70 20.96 -9.12
C GLN A 27 -19.09 21.71 -10.42
N LYS A 28 -18.76 23.00 -10.51
CA LYS A 28 -19.05 23.85 -11.67
C LYS A 28 -17.94 23.84 -12.74
N SER A 29 -16.80 23.21 -12.47
CA SER A 29 -15.69 23.15 -13.44
C SER A 29 -15.90 22.02 -14.44
N PRO A 30 -15.64 22.23 -15.74
CA PRO A 30 -15.68 21.15 -16.75
C PRO A 30 -14.65 20.04 -16.50
N GLN A 31 -13.65 20.28 -15.65
CA GLN A 31 -12.62 19.30 -15.28
C GLN A 31 -13.06 18.39 -14.12
N TYR A 32 -14.22 18.64 -13.51
CA TYR A 32 -14.69 17.92 -12.33
C TYR A 32 -14.84 16.41 -12.56
N GLU A 33 -15.36 16.01 -13.73
CA GLU A 33 -15.46 14.58 -14.07
C GLU A 33 -14.10 13.89 -14.21
N GLN A 34 -13.11 14.60 -14.78
CA GLN A 34 -11.76 14.07 -14.90
C GLN A 34 -11.11 13.94 -13.52
N LEU A 35 -11.32 14.92 -12.63
CA LEU A 35 -10.85 14.87 -11.24
C LEU A 35 -11.48 13.68 -10.48
N LEU A 36 -12.78 13.43 -10.67
CA LEU A 36 -13.47 12.27 -10.07
C LEU A 36 -12.88 10.94 -10.55
N LYS A 37 -12.70 10.75 -11.86
CA LYS A 37 -12.08 9.54 -12.41
C LYS A 37 -10.67 9.34 -11.86
N LYS A 38 -9.88 10.41 -11.77
CA LYS A 38 -8.53 10.38 -11.19
C LYS A 38 -8.54 10.04 -9.71
N ASN A 39 -9.51 10.56 -8.95
CA ASN A 39 -9.69 10.24 -7.54
C ASN A 39 -9.94 8.72 -7.35
N GLU A 40 -10.80 8.11 -8.17
CA GLU A 40 -11.04 6.67 -8.11
C GLU A 40 -9.81 5.84 -8.48
N GLN A 41 -9.07 6.23 -9.52
CA GLN A 41 -7.79 5.62 -9.87
C GLN A 41 -6.77 5.72 -8.72
N MET A 42 -6.71 6.86 -8.02
CA MET A 42 -5.83 7.03 -6.85
C MET A 42 -6.21 6.09 -5.70
N TYR A 43 -7.50 5.89 -5.43
CA TYR A 43 -7.94 4.92 -4.42
C TYR A 43 -7.58 3.48 -4.81
N ALA A 44 -7.71 3.10 -6.09
CA ALA A 44 -7.27 1.80 -6.59
C ALA A 44 -5.76 1.58 -6.40
N LEU A 45 -4.93 2.58 -6.73
CA LEU A 45 -3.47 2.51 -6.50
C LEU A 45 -3.11 2.49 -5.02
N LEU A 46 -3.85 3.24 -4.19
CA LEU A 46 -3.65 3.23 -2.74
C LEU A 46 -3.98 1.84 -2.14
N ALA A 47 -5.05 1.19 -2.62
CA ALA A 47 -5.40 -0.18 -2.23
C ALA A 47 -4.25 -1.15 -2.53
N VAL A 48 -3.66 -1.07 -3.73
CA VAL A 48 -2.51 -1.87 -4.14
C VAL A 48 -1.27 -1.57 -3.28
N CYS A 49 -0.98 -0.29 -3.01
CA CYS A 49 0.17 0.06 -2.18
C CYS A 49 0.03 -0.47 -0.74
N LEU A 50 -1.19 -0.42 -0.18
CA LEU A 50 -1.46 -0.89 1.18
C LEU A 50 -1.57 -2.40 1.30
N SER A 51 -1.96 -3.11 0.24
CA SER A 51 -1.94 -4.58 0.23
C SER A 51 -0.50 -5.11 0.19
N LEU A 52 0.37 -4.47 -0.60
CA LEU A 52 1.80 -4.80 -0.70
C LEU A 52 2.59 -4.36 0.54
N CYS A 53 2.29 -3.17 1.08
CA CYS A 53 2.95 -2.58 2.25
C CYS A 53 1.90 -2.05 3.23
N PRO A 54 1.50 -2.85 4.25
CA PRO A 54 0.47 -2.44 5.20
C PRO A 54 0.98 -1.40 6.19
N GLN A 55 0.97 -0.16 5.73
CA GLN A 55 1.30 1.03 6.52
C GLN A 55 0.05 1.88 6.74
N THR A 56 -0.99 1.25 7.28
CA THR A 56 -2.28 1.90 7.58
C THR A 56 -2.15 3.11 8.50
N LYS A 57 -1.03 3.24 9.24
CA LYS A 57 -0.71 4.36 10.12
C LYS A 57 -0.52 5.70 9.38
N LEU A 58 -0.16 5.68 8.09
CA LEU A 58 0.12 6.88 7.30
C LEU A 58 -1.12 7.45 6.59
N VAL A 59 -2.23 6.73 6.65
CA VAL A 59 -3.48 7.08 5.97
C VAL A 59 -4.43 7.72 6.99
N ASP A 60 -5.03 8.84 6.61
CA ASP A 60 -6.04 9.50 7.44
C ASP A 60 -7.30 8.62 7.58
N GLU A 61 -7.98 8.71 8.71
CA GLU A 61 -9.17 7.90 9.01
C GLU A 61 -10.28 8.09 7.98
N SER A 62 -10.47 9.32 7.47
CA SER A 62 -11.49 9.62 6.47
C SER A 62 -11.22 8.93 5.12
N VAL A 63 -9.96 8.97 4.67
CA VAL A 63 -9.50 8.32 3.44
C VAL A 63 -9.52 6.79 3.60
N ASN A 64 -9.09 6.29 4.76
CA ASN A 64 -9.09 4.86 5.07
C ASN A 64 -10.52 4.28 5.14
N SER A 65 -11.49 5.04 5.65
CA SER A 65 -12.89 4.64 5.67
C SER A 65 -13.44 4.47 4.25
N GLN A 66 -13.26 5.48 3.38
CA GLN A 66 -13.69 5.41 1.97
C GLN A 66 -12.98 4.30 1.19
N LEU A 67 -11.69 4.10 1.46
CA LEU A 67 -10.92 3.03 0.85
C LEU A 67 -11.49 1.65 1.24
N ARG A 68 -11.80 1.43 2.51
CA ARG A 68 -12.39 0.17 2.99
C ARG A 68 -13.78 -0.08 2.42
N GLU A 69 -14.58 0.97 2.27
CA GLU A 69 -15.91 0.87 1.67
C GLU A 69 -15.84 0.45 0.20
N LYS A 70 -14.93 1.05 -0.59
CA LYS A 70 -14.83 0.78 -2.03
C LYS A 70 -14.02 -0.48 -2.38
N TYR A 71 -12.89 -0.69 -1.71
CA TYR A 71 -11.89 -1.70 -2.08
C TYR A 71 -11.57 -2.69 -0.95
N GLY A 72 -12.26 -2.63 0.20
CA GLY A 72 -11.95 -3.46 1.37
C GLY A 72 -11.98 -4.96 1.08
N GLU A 73 -12.97 -5.44 0.33
CA GLU A 73 -13.07 -6.86 -0.04
C GLU A 73 -11.92 -7.28 -0.97
N LYS A 74 -11.64 -6.48 -2.00
CA LYS A 74 -10.50 -6.72 -2.91
C LYS A 74 -9.18 -6.72 -2.14
N MET A 75 -8.99 -5.82 -1.17
CA MET A 75 -7.81 -5.77 -0.31
C MET A 75 -7.66 -7.02 0.56
N MET A 76 -8.75 -7.52 1.13
CA MET A 76 -8.72 -8.75 1.92
C MET A 76 -8.33 -9.96 1.07
N ARG A 77 -8.85 -10.07 -0.16
CA ARG A 77 -8.46 -11.13 -1.10
C ARG A 77 -7.02 -10.99 -1.58
N MET A 78 -6.55 -9.77 -1.85
CA MET A 78 -5.15 -9.50 -2.21
C MET A 78 -4.16 -9.88 -1.10
N GLN A 79 -4.56 -9.76 0.17
CA GLN A 79 -3.71 -10.13 1.31
C GLN A 79 -3.61 -11.65 1.52
N ARG A 80 -4.59 -12.43 1.03
CA ARG A 80 -4.55 -13.90 1.09
C ARG A 80 -3.50 -14.53 0.20
N CYS A 81 -2.94 -13.76 -0.74
CA CYS A 81 -1.80 -14.18 -1.53
C CYS A 81 -2.10 -15.47 -2.34
N ASP A 82 -3.29 -15.55 -2.95
CA ASP A 82 -3.71 -16.65 -3.82
C ASP A 82 -3.57 -16.28 -5.31
N ASP A 83 -3.76 -17.24 -6.24
CA ASP A 83 -3.75 -16.96 -7.69
C ASP A 83 -4.83 -15.93 -8.10
N GLU A 84 -5.95 -15.86 -7.37
CA GLU A 84 -6.96 -14.80 -7.54
C GLU A 84 -6.40 -13.41 -7.23
N ALA A 85 -5.43 -13.29 -6.32
CA ALA A 85 -4.81 -12.00 -6.01
C ALA A 85 -4.06 -11.45 -7.23
N PHE A 86 -3.41 -12.30 -8.04
CA PHE A 86 -2.76 -11.88 -9.28
C PHE A 86 -3.74 -11.24 -10.26
N GLY A 87 -4.92 -11.83 -10.45
CA GLY A 87 -5.96 -11.26 -11.30
C GLY A 87 -6.44 -9.90 -10.82
N ILE A 88 -6.57 -9.71 -9.49
CA ILE A 88 -6.97 -8.43 -8.91
C ILE A 88 -5.87 -7.37 -9.07
N TYR A 89 -4.59 -7.74 -8.90
CA TYR A 89 -3.46 -6.84 -9.14
C TYR A 89 -3.38 -6.41 -10.60
N ASP A 90 -3.61 -7.33 -11.55
CA ASP A 90 -3.64 -7.03 -12.98
C ASP A 90 -4.80 -6.08 -13.33
N GLU A 91 -6.01 -6.35 -12.83
CA GLU A 91 -7.20 -5.51 -13.04
C GLU A 91 -6.99 -4.08 -12.50
N LEU A 92 -6.53 -3.96 -11.24
CA LEU A 92 -6.33 -2.65 -10.59
C LEU A 92 -5.18 -1.87 -11.24
N PHE A 93 -4.11 -2.56 -11.64
CA PHE A 93 -3.01 -1.92 -12.36
C PHE A 93 -3.47 -1.44 -13.74
N SER A 94 -4.18 -2.28 -14.50
CA SER A 94 -4.74 -1.93 -15.81
C SER A 94 -5.66 -0.71 -15.73
N TYR A 95 -6.52 -0.64 -14.71
CA TYR A 95 -7.47 0.45 -14.53
C TYR A 95 -6.80 1.77 -14.11
N ALA A 96 -5.82 1.70 -13.21
CA ALA A 96 -5.31 2.88 -12.52
C ALA A 96 -3.92 3.34 -12.99
N CYS A 97 -3.21 2.53 -13.77
CA CYS A 97 -1.91 2.92 -14.29
C CYS A 97 -2.03 4.13 -15.23
N PRO A 98 -1.07 5.08 -15.17
CA PRO A 98 -0.93 6.09 -16.20
C PRO A 98 -0.63 5.45 -17.56
N LYS A 99 -1.01 6.12 -18.65
CA LYS A 99 -0.63 5.69 -20.00
C LYS A 99 0.89 5.79 -20.14
N PHE A 100 1.55 4.66 -20.38
CA PHE A 100 2.98 4.62 -20.63
C PHE A 100 3.29 5.09 -22.05
N ILE A 101 4.40 5.80 -22.20
CA ILE A 101 4.90 6.30 -23.48
C ILE A 101 6.18 5.54 -23.80
N THR A 102 6.28 5.02 -25.01
CA THR A 102 7.52 4.42 -25.51
C THR A 102 8.41 5.53 -26.07
N PRO A 103 9.64 5.71 -25.58
CA PRO A 103 10.52 6.80 -26.04
C PRO A 103 11.19 6.53 -27.39
N SER A 104 11.02 5.34 -27.98
CA SER A 104 11.55 5.01 -29.30
C SER A 104 10.69 5.61 -30.41
N ALA A 105 11.34 6.14 -31.44
CA ALA A 105 10.64 6.59 -32.65
C ALA A 105 9.88 5.40 -33.28
N PRO A 106 8.64 5.62 -33.77
CA PRO A 106 7.90 4.57 -34.46
C PRO A 106 8.67 4.16 -35.72
N SER A 107 8.92 2.85 -35.88
CA SER A 107 9.43 2.33 -37.15
C SER A 107 8.31 2.37 -38.18
N PHE A 108 8.55 2.97 -39.33
CA PHE A 108 7.58 3.06 -40.44
C PHE A 108 7.66 1.87 -41.41
N GLU A 109 8.65 0.98 -41.23
CA GLU A 109 8.86 -0.20 -42.09
C GLU A 109 8.12 -1.46 -41.60
N GLU A 110 7.76 -1.50 -40.32
CA GLU A 110 6.98 -2.59 -39.75
C GLU A 110 5.46 -2.26 -39.80
N PRO A 111 4.58 -3.29 -39.80
CA PRO A 111 3.14 -3.06 -39.68
C PRO A 111 2.83 -2.13 -38.50
N LEU A 112 1.68 -1.42 -38.52
CA LEU A 112 1.21 -0.57 -37.43
C LEU A 112 0.98 -1.37 -36.13
N VAL A 113 2.07 -1.77 -35.47
CA VAL A 113 2.05 -2.39 -34.15
C VAL A 113 1.92 -1.25 -33.15
N ASN A 114 1.02 -1.41 -32.19
CA ASN A 114 0.76 -0.40 -31.18
C ASN A 114 1.93 -0.39 -30.17
N TYR A 115 3.05 0.26 -30.53
CA TYR A 115 4.27 0.35 -29.73
C TYR A 115 4.04 0.87 -28.29
N ASN A 116 2.95 1.60 -28.05
CA ASN A 116 2.56 2.06 -26.70
C ASN A 116 2.06 0.91 -25.81
N GLN A 117 1.53 -0.18 -26.38
CA GLN A 117 1.16 -1.37 -25.61
C GLN A 117 2.38 -2.13 -25.10
N ASP A 118 3.51 -2.10 -25.80
CA ASP A 118 4.70 -2.86 -25.37
C ASP A 118 5.33 -2.26 -24.11
N ALA A 119 5.39 -0.93 -24.01
CA ALA A 119 5.80 -0.26 -22.77
C ALA A 119 4.86 -0.60 -21.61
N TYR A 120 3.54 -0.58 -21.85
CA TYR A 120 2.56 -0.99 -20.83
C TYR A 120 2.75 -2.44 -20.38
N ARG A 121 2.84 -3.38 -21.33
CA ARG A 121 3.01 -4.82 -21.06
C ARG A 121 4.28 -5.11 -20.29
N LEU A 122 5.39 -4.43 -20.64
CA LEU A 122 6.65 -4.57 -19.93
C LEU A 122 6.52 -4.12 -18.47
N GLN A 123 5.91 -2.95 -18.24
CA GLN A 123 5.69 -2.43 -16.89
C GLN A 123 4.78 -3.35 -16.08
N LEU A 124 3.67 -3.80 -16.66
CA LEU A 124 2.77 -4.76 -16.02
C LEU A 124 3.50 -6.06 -15.66
N LYS A 125 4.29 -6.62 -16.58
CA LYS A 125 5.08 -7.84 -16.34
C LYS A 125 6.07 -7.66 -15.18
N MET A 126 6.78 -6.53 -15.13
CA MET A 126 7.71 -6.23 -14.04
C MET A 126 6.97 -6.08 -12.70
N PHE A 127 5.80 -5.44 -12.71
CA PHE A 127 4.97 -5.28 -11.52
C PHE A 127 4.46 -6.63 -11.00
N LEU A 128 3.88 -7.46 -11.86
CA LEU A 128 3.37 -8.79 -11.47
C LEU A 128 4.50 -9.71 -10.96
N TYR A 129 5.69 -9.61 -11.54
CA TYR A 129 6.87 -10.32 -11.02
C TYR A 129 7.23 -9.87 -9.59
N GLU A 130 7.14 -8.57 -9.30
CA GLU A 130 7.39 -8.05 -7.95
C GLU A 130 6.33 -8.50 -6.94
N VAL A 131 5.06 -8.51 -7.34
CA VAL A 131 3.93 -9.03 -6.54
C VAL A 131 4.18 -10.49 -6.16
N LYS A 132 4.58 -11.33 -7.14
CA LYS A 132 4.92 -12.73 -6.89
C LYS A 132 6.03 -12.91 -5.85
N GLN A 133 7.07 -12.08 -5.94
CA GLN A 133 8.15 -12.12 -4.96
C GLN A 133 7.69 -11.68 -3.56
N GLN A 134 6.74 -10.75 -3.45
CA GLN A 134 6.19 -10.32 -2.16
C GLN A 134 5.24 -11.35 -1.53
N GLN A 135 4.58 -12.18 -2.34
CA GLN A 135 3.73 -13.28 -1.87
C GLN A 135 4.49 -14.22 -0.92
N LEU A 136 5.71 -14.61 -1.29
CA LEU A 136 6.59 -15.46 -0.47
C LEU A 136 6.95 -14.79 0.87
N LEU A 137 7.13 -13.47 0.85
CA LEU A 137 7.44 -12.67 2.04
C LEU A 137 6.24 -12.54 2.99
N SER A 138 5.01 -12.55 2.45
CA SER A 138 3.78 -12.50 3.24
C SER A 138 3.62 -13.72 4.15
N GLY A 139 4.03 -14.91 3.67
CA GLY A 139 4.04 -16.15 4.45
C GLY A 139 4.93 -16.02 5.69
N VAL A 140 6.21 -15.65 5.50
CA VAL A 140 7.17 -15.41 6.61
C VAL A 140 6.63 -14.39 7.59
N ARG A 141 6.11 -13.29 7.07
CA ARG A 141 5.59 -12.17 7.87
C ARG A 141 4.47 -12.60 8.80
N THR A 142 3.58 -13.49 8.34
CA THR A 142 2.46 -13.98 9.17
C THR A 142 2.98 -14.73 10.40
N PHE A 143 4.02 -15.56 10.24
CA PHE A 143 4.66 -16.22 11.38
C PHE A 143 5.38 -15.22 12.29
N LEU A 144 6.14 -14.27 11.73
CA LEU A 144 6.84 -13.25 12.51
C LEU A 144 5.89 -12.33 13.31
N LYS A 145 4.61 -12.18 12.93
CA LYS A 145 3.62 -11.45 13.73
C LYS A 145 3.17 -12.19 14.98
N VAL A 146 3.20 -13.52 14.96
CA VAL A 146 2.66 -14.36 16.03
C VAL A 146 3.74 -14.68 17.06
N TYR A 147 4.99 -14.77 16.64
CA TYR A 147 6.11 -15.14 17.50
C TYR A 147 6.97 -13.92 17.89
N SER A 148 7.22 -13.76 19.19
CA SER A 148 8.22 -12.80 19.69
C SER A 148 9.66 -13.27 19.46
N SER A 149 9.86 -14.59 19.52
CA SER A 149 11.10 -15.25 19.13
C SER A 149 10.82 -16.65 18.56
N ILE A 150 11.58 -17.05 17.55
CA ILE A 150 11.43 -18.36 16.89
C ILE A 150 12.79 -18.87 16.43
N SER A 151 13.03 -20.18 16.57
CA SER A 151 14.24 -20.80 16.02
C SER A 151 14.12 -20.94 14.50
N LEU A 152 15.25 -20.82 13.81
CA LEU A 152 15.32 -20.89 12.36
C LEU A 152 14.83 -22.25 11.84
N ALA A 153 15.23 -23.35 12.50
CA ALA A 153 14.76 -24.70 12.20
C ALA A 153 13.23 -24.85 12.32
N LYS A 154 12.61 -24.22 13.33
CA LYS A 154 11.16 -24.31 13.55
C LYS A 154 10.37 -23.53 12.50
N LEU A 155 10.85 -22.34 12.14
CA LEU A 155 10.25 -21.55 11.07
C LEU A 155 10.44 -22.23 9.70
N ALA A 156 11.61 -22.84 9.46
CA ALA A 156 11.91 -23.61 8.26
C ALA A 156 10.93 -24.78 8.09
N ASN A 157 10.70 -25.54 9.17
CA ASN A 157 9.72 -26.62 9.18
C ASN A 157 8.28 -26.13 8.93
N TYR A 158 7.87 -24.99 9.49
CA TYR A 158 6.54 -24.42 9.23
C TYR A 158 6.33 -23.92 7.81
N MET A 159 7.40 -23.50 7.16
CA MET A 159 7.35 -23.05 5.77
C MET A 159 7.61 -24.17 4.77
N GLU A 160 8.00 -25.36 5.24
CA GLU A 160 8.42 -26.50 4.40
C GLU A 160 9.62 -26.14 3.49
N VAL A 161 10.54 -25.33 4.01
CA VAL A 161 11.72 -24.83 3.30
C VAL A 161 12.99 -25.19 4.10
N ASP A 162 14.11 -25.36 3.42
CA ASP A 162 15.41 -25.57 4.04
C ASP A 162 15.94 -24.30 4.75
N GLU A 163 16.77 -24.49 5.77
CA GLU A 163 17.34 -23.38 6.54
C GLU A 163 18.11 -22.33 5.72
N PRO A 164 18.98 -22.68 4.75
CA PRO A 164 19.70 -21.67 3.98
C PRO A 164 18.77 -20.88 3.04
N THR A 165 17.76 -21.51 2.45
CA THR A 165 16.73 -20.79 1.70
C THR A 165 15.92 -19.86 2.61
N LEU A 166 15.56 -20.29 3.82
CA LEU A 166 14.88 -19.41 4.79
C LEU A 166 15.73 -18.18 5.14
N ARG A 167 17.04 -18.34 5.37
CA ARG A 167 17.98 -17.22 5.59
C ARG A 167 17.96 -16.25 4.41
N THR A 168 17.93 -16.77 3.18
CA THR A 168 17.84 -15.96 1.95
C THR A 168 16.52 -15.20 1.85
N ILE A 169 15.40 -15.83 2.21
CA ILE A 169 14.08 -15.20 2.22
C ILE A 169 14.04 -14.08 3.28
N LEU A 170 14.57 -14.30 4.49
CA LEU A 170 14.66 -13.30 5.55
C LEU A 170 15.53 -12.10 5.14
N LEU A 171 16.65 -12.34 4.48
CA LEU A 171 17.49 -11.28 3.94
C LEU A 171 16.76 -10.49 2.84
N THR A 172 16.03 -11.19 1.97
CA THR A 172 15.20 -10.58 0.93
C THR A 172 14.08 -9.75 1.54
N TYR A 173 13.47 -10.21 2.63
CA TYR A 173 12.47 -9.44 3.38
C TYR A 173 13.06 -8.10 3.81
N LYS A 174 14.21 -8.12 4.48
CA LYS A 174 14.89 -6.90 4.94
C LYS A 174 15.27 -5.96 3.79
N HIS A 175 15.79 -6.52 2.69
CA HIS A 175 16.12 -5.73 1.50
C HIS A 175 14.89 -5.07 0.86
N LYS A 176 13.75 -5.75 0.84
CA LYS A 176 12.51 -5.21 0.24
C LYS A 176 11.77 -4.24 1.14
N THR A 177 11.89 -4.36 2.45
CA THR A 177 11.23 -3.47 3.42
C THR A 177 12.08 -2.25 3.76
N HIS A 178 13.38 -2.26 3.51
CA HIS A 178 14.24 -1.11 3.70
C HIS A 178 14.31 -0.30 2.41
N SER A 179 13.94 0.99 2.47
CA SER A 179 14.12 1.91 1.35
C SER A 179 15.20 2.93 1.69
N VAL A 180 15.97 3.35 0.69
CA VAL A 180 16.87 4.49 0.83
C VAL A 180 16.05 5.77 0.64
N GLY A 181 16.01 6.60 1.68
CA GLY A 181 15.40 7.92 1.65
C GLY A 181 16.13 8.86 0.71
N SER A 182 15.50 9.99 0.38
CA SER A 182 16.11 11.02 -0.48
C SER A 182 17.38 11.65 0.12
N ASP A 183 17.57 11.47 1.43
CA ASP A 183 18.73 11.91 2.22
C ASP A 183 19.84 10.85 2.29
N GLY A 184 19.68 9.72 1.58
CA GLY A 184 20.64 8.61 1.59
C GLY A 184 20.56 7.71 2.83
N LYS A 185 19.65 7.99 3.79
CA LYS A 185 19.47 7.14 4.97
C LYS A 185 18.59 5.95 4.65
N VAL A 186 18.97 4.79 5.18
CA VAL A 186 18.14 3.58 5.07
C VAL A 186 17.01 3.67 6.08
N ILE A 187 15.78 3.82 5.58
CA ILE A 187 14.57 3.87 6.40
C ILE A 187 13.93 2.49 6.34
N SER A 188 13.72 1.87 7.50
CA SER A 188 12.94 0.64 7.59
C SER A 188 11.46 0.98 7.48
N ASN A 189 10.83 0.48 6.42
CA ASN A 189 9.40 0.58 6.20
C ASN A 189 8.68 -0.71 6.61
N ALA A 190 9.41 -1.65 7.23
CA ALA A 190 8.86 -2.91 7.68
C ALA A 190 7.82 -2.66 8.78
N ASP A 191 6.70 -3.36 8.71
CA ASP A 191 5.75 -3.39 9.81
C ASP A 191 6.27 -4.20 11.00
N ILE A 192 7.23 -5.11 10.73
CA ILE A 192 7.90 -5.96 11.71
C ILE A 192 9.40 -5.81 11.49
N ASP A 193 10.12 -5.42 12.54
CA ASP A 193 11.58 -5.44 12.52
C ASP A 193 12.05 -6.70 13.26
N PHE A 194 13.14 -7.29 12.80
CA PHE A 194 13.71 -8.48 13.44
C PHE A 194 15.21 -8.54 13.23
N TYR A 195 15.87 -9.26 14.14
CA TYR A 195 17.27 -9.61 14.01
C TYR A 195 17.47 -11.10 14.26
N ILE A 196 18.52 -11.64 13.64
CA ILE A 196 18.92 -13.02 13.78
C ILE A 196 20.12 -13.03 14.71
N ASN A 197 20.04 -13.78 15.80
CA ASN A 197 21.16 -14.04 16.69
C ASN A 197 21.41 -15.54 16.73
N ASN A 198 22.54 -15.98 16.19
CA ASN A 198 22.85 -17.38 15.89
C ASN A 198 21.71 -18.03 15.07
N ASP A 199 20.94 -18.93 15.69
CA ASP A 199 19.81 -19.64 15.06
C ASP A 199 18.45 -19.22 15.60
N MET A 200 18.38 -18.10 16.34
CA MET A 200 17.15 -17.55 16.88
C MET A 200 16.82 -16.21 16.22
N ILE A 201 15.58 -16.10 15.73
CA ILE A 201 15.01 -14.87 15.19
C ILE A 201 14.28 -14.18 16.32
N TYR A 202 14.67 -12.94 16.60
CA TYR A 202 14.02 -12.08 17.59
C TYR A 202 13.25 -10.99 16.88
N VAL A 203 11.94 -10.94 17.12
CA VAL A 203 11.05 -9.95 16.55
C VAL A 203 11.03 -8.73 17.48
N VAL A 204 11.45 -7.60 16.93
CA VAL A 204 11.37 -6.30 17.59
C VAL A 204 10.00 -5.71 17.27
N GLU A 205 9.05 -5.89 18.19
CA GLU A 205 7.80 -5.16 18.11
C GLU A 205 8.06 -3.66 18.27
N SER A 206 7.95 -2.91 17.17
CA SER A 206 7.75 -1.47 17.27
C SER A 206 6.34 -1.26 17.82
N LYS A 207 6.19 -1.21 19.15
CA LYS A 207 4.93 -0.75 19.74
C LYS A 207 4.69 0.66 19.22
N PRO A 208 3.72 0.92 18.33
CA PRO A 208 3.35 2.30 18.09
C PRO A 208 2.90 2.85 19.44
N ALA A 209 3.43 4.00 19.85
CA ALA A 209 2.84 4.73 20.96
C ALA A 209 1.35 4.89 20.63
N LYS A 210 0.50 4.16 21.34
CA LYS A 210 -0.95 4.18 21.11
C LYS A 210 -1.41 5.59 21.46
N ARG A 211 -1.64 6.43 20.43
CA ARG A 211 -2.15 7.79 20.56
C ARG A 211 -3.64 7.77 20.92
N TYR A 212 -4.01 7.04 21.96
CA TYR A 212 -5.37 7.05 22.49
C TYR A 212 -5.79 8.47 22.84
N GLY A 213 -4.87 9.25 23.43
CA GLY A 213 -5.09 10.67 23.75
C GLY A 213 -5.55 11.47 22.53
N ASP A 214 -4.79 11.48 21.43
CA ASP A 214 -5.17 12.23 20.22
C ASP A 214 -6.49 11.76 19.61
N PHE A 215 -6.75 10.45 19.64
CA PHE A 215 -8.01 9.89 19.12
C PHE A 215 -9.20 10.35 19.96
N PHE A 216 -9.12 10.22 21.29
CA PHE A 216 -10.18 10.68 22.20
C PHE A 216 -10.35 12.19 22.14
N LEU A 217 -9.27 12.97 22.12
CA LEU A 217 -9.33 14.43 22.01
C LEU A 217 -10.02 14.88 20.72
N ARG A 218 -9.74 14.24 19.58
CA ARG A 218 -10.44 14.54 18.31
C ARG A 218 -11.91 14.16 18.38
N GLN A 219 -12.24 13.04 19.01
CA GLN A 219 -13.63 12.59 19.10
C GLN A 219 -14.45 13.45 20.07
N ILE A 220 -13.84 13.89 21.18
CA ILE A 220 -14.43 14.84 22.13
C ILE A 220 -14.68 16.18 21.42
N ALA A 221 -13.68 16.72 20.69
CA ALA A 221 -13.85 17.97 19.96
C ALA A 221 -14.96 17.90 18.89
N LYS A 222 -15.14 16.75 18.23
CA LYS A 222 -16.25 16.53 17.29
C LYS A 222 -17.61 16.48 18.02
N LEU A 223 -17.69 15.78 19.15
CA LEU A 223 -18.91 15.70 19.96
C LEU A 223 -19.32 17.07 20.50
N GLU A 224 -18.38 17.86 21.00
CA GLU A 224 -18.62 19.23 21.43
C GLU A 224 -19.13 20.12 20.29
N GLY A 225 -18.56 19.96 19.08
CA GLY A 225 -19.06 20.64 17.89
C GLY A 225 -20.53 20.32 17.60
N VAL A 226 -20.90 19.03 17.62
CA VAL A 226 -22.28 18.59 17.40
C VAL A 226 -23.22 19.08 18.51
N MET A 227 -22.78 19.06 19.77
CA MET A 227 -23.58 19.59 20.89
C MET A 227 -23.86 21.09 20.71
N ASN A 228 -22.84 21.87 20.34
CA ASN A 228 -23.01 23.31 20.07
C ASN A 228 -23.95 23.57 18.89
N ASP A 229 -23.91 22.75 17.84
CA ASP A 229 -24.83 22.87 16.70
C ASP A 229 -26.26 22.48 17.10
N MET A 230 -26.45 21.44 17.93
CA MET A 230 -27.76 21.08 18.48
C MET A 230 -28.35 22.17 19.38
N ASP A 231 -27.52 22.81 20.20
CA ASP A 231 -27.97 23.90 21.07
C ASP A 231 -28.34 25.15 20.27
N ARG A 232 -27.67 25.42 19.15
CA ARG A 232 -28.05 26.47 18.20
C ARG A 232 -29.41 26.20 17.54
N ILE A 233 -29.67 24.96 17.15
CA ILE A 233 -30.96 24.58 16.52
C ILE A 233 -32.13 24.67 17.52
N LYS A 234 -31.89 24.53 18.82
CA LYS A 234 -32.93 24.70 19.86
C LYS A 234 -33.27 26.16 20.18
N LEU A 235 -32.45 27.11 19.73
CA LEU A 235 -32.60 28.54 19.97
C LEU A 235 -33.29 29.29 18.80
N GLU A 236 -33.55 28.61 17.68
CA GLU A 236 -34.46 29.03 16.60
C GLU A 236 -35.83 28.33 16.74
#